data_AF-A0AAN6EYB2-F1
#
_entry.id   AF-A0AAN6EYB2-F1
#
_cell.length_a   1.000
_cell.length_b   1.000
_cell.length_c   1.000
_cell.angle_alpha   90.00
_cell.angle_beta   90.00
_cell.angle_gamma   90.00
#
_symmetry.space_group_name_H-M   'P 1'
#
loop_
_entity.id
_entity.type
_entity.pdbx_description
1 polymer ?
#
loop_
_entity_poly.entity_id
_entity_poly.type
_entity_poly.pdbx_seq_one_letter_code
_entity_poly.pdbx_strand_id
1 'polypeptide(L)'
;MYPSRISVPTPPTPETEDIFSSALASLFTDDTQNSHGTPGSSVTYHSPRFGTISLRIPAHPDVEEGRKLFAHYLWNAGVIAADAIETASQEQQRDDDPSASDLNQVLWDKKYWDVRGNRVLELGAGTALPSIVSALSGASVTTITDHPSSPALTTGAIEQNVRDNVVKRRQQQTKTDNDNANTNANPLDDITTSTSTIQPNQPNESTSVSPSTSVSIPTPITDSTSISAPDRKVKEGQGQVQDRTQVQVYGYTWGTHKMYLPNTYGKPAFGPDQPGPNSYDKIIIADCLWMPSQHVNLVKTVLRYLRSEPSTSTTYPPTTSTSTSTSTSTSTTTTSSTSPSTDAYSTVAVTDSSTPCALVIAGFHTGRGIVRHFFEVATGEWIDTQSETPTPPEEDGDQDPELTQVQGQLRAAEIFEIDVNGARRPWLPVREGETKDQAKRWCVVAVLVRR
;
A
#
# COMPACT_ATOMS: atom_id res chain seq x y z
N MET A 1 -14.83 1.61 -13.00
CA MET A 1 -14.92 2.71 -12.00
C MET A 1 -14.46 2.14 -10.67
N TYR A 2 -13.84 2.94 -9.80
CA TYR A 2 -13.37 2.44 -8.49
C TYR A 2 -14.50 2.00 -7.55
N PRO A 3 -15.66 2.70 -7.48
CA PRO A 3 -16.77 2.26 -6.64
C PRO A 3 -17.32 0.87 -7.00
N SER A 4 -17.25 0.45 -8.28
CA SER A 4 -17.70 -0.88 -8.69
C SER A 4 -16.79 -2.01 -8.20
N ARG A 5 -15.61 -1.68 -7.65
CA ARG A 5 -14.74 -2.64 -6.95
C ARG A 5 -15.27 -2.95 -5.56
N ILE A 6 -16.24 -2.21 -5.03
CA ILE A 6 -16.67 -2.33 -3.63
C ILE A 6 -18.11 -2.83 -3.55
N SER A 7 -18.37 -3.76 -2.64
CA SER A 7 -19.72 -4.10 -2.20
C SER A 7 -19.83 -4.05 -0.69
N VAL A 8 -20.88 -3.40 -0.18
CA VAL A 8 -21.25 -3.44 1.23
C VAL A 8 -22.29 -4.56 1.40
N PRO A 9 -22.13 -5.48 2.37
CA PRO A 9 -23.11 -6.52 2.63
C PRO A 9 -24.49 -5.90 2.90
N THR A 10 -25.49 -6.33 2.14
CA THR A 10 -26.88 -6.02 2.44
C THR A 10 -27.31 -6.90 3.62
N PRO A 11 -27.99 -6.34 4.64
CA PRO A 11 -28.55 -7.17 5.71
C PRO A 11 -29.51 -8.22 5.12
N PRO A 12 -29.65 -9.39 5.75
CA PRO A 12 -30.46 -10.50 5.22
C PRO A 12 -31.94 -10.13 5.04
N THR A 13 -32.41 -9.14 5.80
CA THR A 13 -33.71 -8.49 5.64
C THR A 13 -33.46 -7.00 5.48
N PRO A 14 -33.29 -6.49 4.24
CA PRO A 14 -33.04 -5.07 4.03
C PRO A 14 -34.29 -4.25 4.30
N GLU A 15 -34.13 -3.18 5.08
CA GLU A 15 -35.17 -2.18 5.26
C GLU A 15 -35.24 -1.26 4.03
N THR A 16 -36.30 -0.46 3.93
CA THR A 16 -36.50 0.44 2.78
C THR A 16 -35.36 1.46 2.66
N GLU A 17 -34.85 1.91 3.80
CA GLU A 17 -33.72 2.83 3.94
C GLU A 17 -32.41 2.20 3.44
N ASP A 18 -32.19 0.91 3.64
CA ASP A 18 -31.00 0.19 3.15
C ASP A 18 -30.99 0.16 1.62
N ILE A 19 -32.14 -0.17 1.02
CA ILE A 19 -32.33 -0.19 -0.43
C ILE A 19 -32.13 1.22 -1.00
N PHE A 20 -32.77 2.23 -0.41
CA PHE A 20 -32.64 3.62 -0.85
C PHE A 20 -31.20 4.12 -0.76
N SER A 21 -30.52 3.87 0.37
CA SER A 21 -29.13 4.28 0.60
C SER A 21 -28.18 3.63 -0.42
N SER A 22 -28.40 2.36 -0.77
CA SER A 22 -27.61 1.67 -1.80
C SER A 22 -27.80 2.24 -3.21
N ALA A 23 -28.96 2.85 -3.48
CA ALA A 23 -29.28 3.43 -4.78
C ALA A 23 -28.80 4.88 -4.94
N LEU A 24 -28.38 5.56 -3.86
CA LEU A 24 -28.01 6.98 -3.88
C LEU A 24 -26.94 7.31 -4.92
N ALA A 25 -25.90 6.48 -5.04
CA ALA A 25 -24.83 6.69 -6.02
C ALA A 25 -25.31 6.54 -7.48
N SER A 26 -26.42 5.82 -7.72
CA SER A 26 -27.05 5.71 -9.04
C SER A 26 -28.06 6.82 -9.30
N LEU A 27 -28.72 7.32 -8.25
CA LEU A 27 -29.74 8.37 -8.34
C LEU A 27 -29.13 9.77 -8.44
N PHE A 28 -28.03 10.01 -7.73
CA PHE A 28 -27.35 11.30 -7.67
C PHE A 28 -25.95 11.19 -8.29
N THR A 29 -25.90 11.15 -9.62
CA THR A 29 -24.64 10.99 -10.37
C THR A 29 -23.65 12.14 -10.17
N ASP A 30 -24.14 13.29 -9.69
CA ASP A 30 -23.32 14.45 -9.36
C ASP A 30 -22.69 14.38 -7.95
N ASP A 31 -23.19 13.49 -7.08
CA ASP A 31 -22.62 13.26 -5.75
C ASP A 31 -21.66 12.08 -5.78
N THR A 32 -20.38 12.37 -5.58
CA THR A 32 -19.33 11.37 -5.64
C THR A 32 -19.28 10.61 -4.33
N GLN A 33 -19.76 9.36 -4.30
CA GLN A 33 -19.57 8.48 -3.16
C GLN A 33 -18.08 8.29 -2.88
N ASN A 34 -17.57 8.94 -1.84
CA ASN A 34 -16.14 8.97 -1.50
C ASN A 34 -15.71 7.89 -0.48
N SER A 35 -16.67 7.23 0.16
CA SER A 35 -16.38 6.29 1.25
C SER A 35 -17.35 5.12 1.26
N HIS A 36 -16.93 4.02 1.88
CA HIS A 36 -17.64 2.75 1.88
C HIS A 36 -17.70 2.12 3.27
N GLY A 37 -18.84 1.48 3.55
CA GLY A 37 -19.15 0.82 4.80
C GLY A 37 -19.52 1.79 5.92
N THR A 38 -19.79 1.24 7.10
CA THR A 38 -19.99 1.98 8.35
C THR A 38 -19.09 1.43 9.45
N PRO A 39 -18.77 2.20 10.51
CA PRO A 39 -17.93 1.71 11.61
C PRO A 39 -18.40 0.38 12.18
N GLY A 40 -17.49 -0.59 12.30
CA GLY A 40 -17.78 -1.93 12.82
C GLY A 40 -18.42 -2.91 11.81
N SER A 41 -18.86 -2.43 10.66
CA SER A 41 -19.34 -3.28 9.55
C SER A 41 -18.19 -3.92 8.77
N SER A 42 -18.52 -4.62 7.68
CA SER A 42 -17.54 -5.13 6.71
C SER A 42 -17.86 -4.60 5.32
N VAL A 43 -16.83 -4.50 4.48
CA VAL A 43 -16.94 -4.21 3.04
C VAL A 43 -16.12 -5.23 2.28
N THR A 44 -16.46 -5.49 1.02
CA THR A 44 -15.69 -6.38 0.15
C THR A 44 -15.09 -5.59 -1.00
N TYR A 45 -13.78 -5.72 -1.21
CA TYR A 45 -13.08 -5.29 -2.40
C TYR A 45 -12.96 -6.45 -3.39
N HIS A 46 -13.37 -6.24 -4.63
CA HIS A 46 -13.37 -7.22 -5.73
C HIS A 46 -12.13 -7.02 -6.59
N SER A 47 -11.06 -7.75 -6.24
CA SER A 47 -9.81 -7.78 -6.98
C SER A 47 -9.92 -8.69 -8.21
N PRO A 48 -9.60 -8.23 -9.42
CA PRO A 48 -9.46 -9.09 -10.60
C PRO A 48 -8.45 -10.22 -10.42
N ARG A 49 -7.33 -9.97 -9.71
CA ARG A 49 -6.25 -10.94 -9.53
C ARG A 49 -6.44 -11.82 -8.31
N PHE A 50 -6.99 -11.27 -7.24
CA PHE A 50 -7.04 -11.91 -5.94
C PHE A 50 -8.46 -12.29 -5.52
N GLY A 51 -9.48 -12.05 -6.34
CA GLY A 51 -10.88 -12.28 -5.96
C GLY A 51 -11.33 -11.39 -4.79
N THR A 52 -12.21 -11.91 -3.94
CA THR A 52 -12.88 -11.10 -2.90
C THR A 52 -12.00 -10.89 -1.66
N ILE A 53 -11.66 -9.64 -1.37
CA ILE A 53 -10.94 -9.20 -0.16
C ILE A 53 -11.96 -8.61 0.82
N SER A 54 -12.23 -9.31 1.92
CA SER A 54 -13.19 -8.85 2.93
C SER A 54 -12.49 -8.01 4.00
N LEU A 55 -12.96 -6.78 4.20
CA LEU A 55 -12.35 -5.80 5.09
C LEU A 55 -13.35 -5.42 6.18
N ARG A 56 -12.95 -5.55 7.44
CA ARG A 56 -13.64 -4.96 8.57
C ARG A 56 -13.33 -3.46 8.63
N ILE A 57 -14.38 -2.65 8.76
CA ILE A 57 -14.26 -1.23 9.03
C ILE A 57 -14.02 -1.04 10.53
N PRO A 58 -13.01 -0.24 10.95
CA PRO A 58 -12.74 0.01 12.36
C PRO A 58 -13.99 0.45 13.11
N ALA A 59 -14.27 -0.19 14.25
CA ALA A 59 -15.41 0.18 15.10
C ALA A 59 -15.00 1.39 15.93
N HIS A 60 -15.68 2.52 15.77
CA HIS A 60 -15.41 3.69 16.57
C HIS A 60 -16.19 3.59 17.89
N PRO A 61 -15.60 3.77 19.08
CA PRO A 61 -16.40 4.02 20.28
C PRO A 61 -17.20 5.31 20.03
N ASP A 62 -18.48 5.39 20.43
CA ASP A 62 -19.48 6.40 20.00
C ASP A 62 -19.14 7.90 20.22
N VAL A 63 -17.90 8.24 20.56
CA VAL A 63 -17.38 9.59 20.74
C VAL A 63 -17.15 10.27 19.38
N GLU A 64 -17.91 11.34 19.11
CA GLU A 64 -17.81 12.17 17.89
C GLU A 64 -16.41 12.70 17.60
N GLU A 65 -15.61 12.99 18.62
CA GLU A 65 -14.27 13.56 18.45
C GLU A 65 -13.29 12.60 17.78
N GLY A 66 -13.35 11.30 18.09
CA GLY A 66 -12.46 10.35 17.42
C GLY A 66 -12.88 10.09 15.97
N ARG A 67 -14.18 10.21 15.63
CA ARG A 67 -14.65 10.12 14.23
C ARG A 67 -14.07 11.24 13.35
N LYS A 68 -13.69 12.38 13.94
CA LYS A 68 -13.02 13.47 13.23
C LYS A 68 -11.54 13.19 12.97
N LEU A 69 -10.90 12.29 13.73
CA LEU A 69 -9.45 12.09 13.72
C LEU A 69 -9.01 10.78 13.06
N PHE A 70 -9.83 9.72 13.10
CA PHE A 70 -9.43 8.39 12.67
C PHE A 70 -10.28 7.84 11.53
N ALA A 71 -9.69 6.93 10.76
CA ALA A 71 -10.37 6.22 9.68
C ALA A 71 -11.55 5.42 10.22
N HIS A 72 -12.72 5.68 9.67
CA HIS A 72 -14.00 5.09 10.07
C HIS A 72 -14.81 4.58 8.87
N TYR A 73 -14.18 4.57 7.69
CA TYR A 73 -14.67 4.05 6.42
C TYR A 73 -13.51 3.47 5.60
N LEU A 74 -13.82 2.75 4.53
CA LEU A 74 -12.90 2.57 3.42
C LEU A 74 -13.04 3.77 2.46
N TRP A 75 -12.00 4.60 2.35
CA TRP A 75 -11.99 5.78 1.48
C TRP A 75 -11.55 5.44 0.05
N ASN A 76 -12.08 6.14 -0.96
CA ASN A 76 -11.73 5.92 -2.37
C ASN A 76 -10.24 6.09 -2.65
N ALA A 77 -9.53 6.96 -1.92
CA ALA A 77 -8.09 7.10 -2.08
C ALA A 77 -7.34 5.78 -1.83
N GLY A 78 -7.78 4.99 -0.84
CA GLY A 78 -7.23 3.65 -0.59
C GLY A 78 -7.62 2.64 -1.67
N VAL A 79 -8.83 2.75 -2.24
CA VAL A 79 -9.27 1.91 -3.36
C VAL A 79 -8.46 2.20 -4.63
N ILE A 80 -8.19 3.48 -4.92
CA ILE A 80 -7.35 3.91 -6.05
C ILE A 80 -5.92 3.42 -5.86
N ALA A 81 -5.33 3.59 -4.67
CA ALA A 81 -4.00 3.10 -4.37
C ALA A 81 -3.90 1.58 -4.56
N ALA A 82 -4.89 0.83 -4.07
CA ALA A 82 -4.95 -0.62 -4.24
C ALA A 82 -5.07 -1.05 -5.71
N ASP A 83 -5.98 -0.45 -6.48
CA ASP A 83 -6.14 -0.74 -7.91
C ASP A 83 -4.87 -0.39 -8.71
N ALA A 84 -4.22 0.72 -8.39
CA ALA A 84 -2.97 1.13 -9.02
C ALA A 84 -1.82 0.15 -8.76
N ILE A 85 -1.63 -0.26 -7.50
CA ILE A 85 -0.62 -1.26 -7.10
C ILE A 85 -0.92 -2.60 -7.75
N GLU A 86 -2.18 -3.05 -7.71
CA GLU A 86 -2.62 -4.31 -8.30
C GLU A 86 -2.34 -4.35 -9.80
N THR A 87 -2.65 -3.26 -10.52
CA THR A 87 -2.47 -3.15 -11.97
C THR A 87 -1.00 -3.09 -12.36
N ALA A 88 -0.20 -2.26 -11.68
CA ALA A 88 1.21 -2.10 -11.99
C ALA A 88 2.04 -3.35 -11.68
N SER A 89 1.66 -4.11 -10.64
CA SER A 89 2.40 -5.28 -10.16
C SER A 89 2.01 -6.59 -10.88
N GLN A 90 1.45 -6.51 -12.08
CA GLN A 90 1.17 -7.66 -12.93
C GLN A 90 2.43 -8.04 -13.73
N GLU A 91 2.67 -9.35 -13.86
CA GLU A 91 3.62 -9.88 -14.83
C GLU A 91 3.21 -9.39 -16.23
N GLN A 92 4.17 -8.99 -17.06
CA GLN A 92 3.87 -8.63 -18.44
C GLN A 92 3.28 -9.87 -19.12
N GLN A 93 2.00 -9.81 -19.53
CA GLN A 93 1.54 -10.67 -20.60
C GLN A 93 2.46 -10.40 -21.78
N ARG A 94 3.05 -11.45 -22.35
CA ARG A 94 3.77 -11.34 -23.63
C ARG A 94 2.78 -10.74 -24.64
N ASP A 95 3.16 -9.63 -25.24
CA ASP A 95 2.39 -8.84 -26.21
C ASP A 95 2.09 -9.63 -27.51
N ASP A 96 1.26 -10.66 -27.44
CA ASP A 96 0.84 -11.45 -28.60
C ASP A 96 -0.62 -11.16 -29.04
N ASP A 97 -1.35 -10.26 -28.36
CA ASP A 97 -2.71 -9.86 -28.77
C ASP A 97 -2.91 -8.34 -28.80
N PRO A 98 -2.70 -7.68 -29.96
CA PRO A 98 -2.94 -6.24 -30.14
C PRO A 98 -4.43 -5.87 -30.19
N SER A 99 -5.37 -6.81 -30.01
CA SER A 99 -6.82 -6.53 -30.04
C SER A 99 -7.42 -6.18 -28.68
N ALA A 100 -6.68 -6.37 -27.57
CA ALA A 100 -7.12 -6.03 -26.22
C ALA A 100 -6.70 -4.60 -25.79
N SER A 101 -6.74 -3.63 -26.69
CA SER A 101 -6.64 -2.22 -26.30
C SER A 101 -7.97 -1.75 -25.70
N ASP A 102 -8.23 -2.15 -24.46
CA ASP A 102 -9.28 -1.52 -23.65
C ASP A 102 -8.89 -0.05 -23.45
N LEU A 103 -9.48 0.83 -24.27
CA LEU A 103 -9.22 2.27 -24.35
C LEU A 103 -9.46 3.08 -23.06
N ASN A 104 -9.69 2.42 -21.92
CA ASN A 104 -9.99 3.02 -20.63
C ASN A 104 -9.14 2.50 -19.46
N GLN A 105 -8.12 1.66 -19.71
CA GLN A 105 -7.23 1.25 -18.62
C GLN A 105 -6.25 2.38 -18.28
N VAL A 106 -6.35 2.84 -17.03
CA VAL A 106 -5.44 3.81 -16.44
C VAL A 106 -4.05 3.19 -16.39
N LEU A 107 -3.12 3.68 -17.22
CA LEU A 107 -1.73 3.23 -17.20
C LEU A 107 -1.01 3.85 -16.00
N TRP A 108 -0.74 3.01 -15.00
CA TRP A 108 0.10 3.34 -13.86
C TRP A 108 1.56 3.05 -14.20
N ASP A 109 2.45 4.03 -14.06
CA ASP A 109 3.86 3.84 -14.37
C ASP A 109 4.45 2.77 -13.42
N LYS A 110 4.77 1.60 -13.99
CA LYS A 110 5.28 0.44 -13.25
C LYS A 110 6.55 0.78 -12.47
N LYS A 111 7.36 1.71 -12.96
CA LYS A 111 8.56 2.20 -12.27
C LYS A 111 8.27 2.61 -10.82
N TYR A 112 7.12 3.23 -10.60
CA TYR A 112 6.71 3.74 -9.29
C TYR A 112 5.75 2.80 -8.57
N TRP A 113 4.75 2.27 -9.28
CA TRP A 113 3.62 1.56 -8.68
C TRP A 113 3.80 0.05 -8.55
N ASP A 114 4.81 -0.56 -9.19
CA ASP A 114 5.14 -1.98 -8.96
C ASP A 114 5.77 -2.16 -7.58
N VAL A 115 5.17 -3.04 -6.78
CA VAL A 115 5.63 -3.35 -5.41
C VAL A 115 6.31 -4.71 -5.30
N ARG A 116 6.38 -5.50 -6.37
CA ARG A 116 7.03 -6.83 -6.33
C ARG A 116 8.47 -6.74 -5.84
N GLY A 117 8.82 -7.58 -4.86
CA GLY A 117 10.14 -7.59 -4.22
C GLY A 117 10.46 -6.37 -3.35
N ASN A 118 9.66 -5.30 -3.40
CA ASN A 118 9.91 -4.05 -2.68
C ASN A 118 9.44 -4.12 -1.22
N ARG A 119 10.07 -3.30 -0.37
CA ARG A 119 9.63 -3.02 1.00
C ARG A 119 8.67 -1.83 0.98
N VAL A 120 7.46 -2.06 1.47
CA VAL A 120 6.34 -1.10 1.44
C VAL A 120 5.98 -0.67 2.87
N LEU A 121 5.76 0.63 3.07
CA LEU A 121 5.22 1.21 4.30
C LEU A 121 3.91 1.95 3.98
N GLU A 122 2.83 1.65 4.67
CA GLU A 122 1.60 2.43 4.60
C GLU A 122 1.44 3.31 5.85
N LEU A 123 1.15 4.60 5.65
CA LEU A 123 0.85 5.57 6.70
C LEU A 123 -0.65 5.82 6.76
N GLY A 124 -1.25 5.70 7.95
CA GLY A 124 -2.69 5.96 8.14
C GLY A 124 -3.57 4.91 7.45
N ALA A 125 -3.26 3.64 7.67
CA ALA A 125 -3.79 2.53 6.88
C ALA A 125 -5.32 2.33 6.99
N GLY A 126 -5.94 2.65 8.12
CA GLY A 126 -7.36 2.43 8.36
C GLY A 126 -7.78 0.96 8.20
N THR A 127 -8.33 0.61 7.04
CA THR A 127 -8.69 -0.79 6.70
C THR A 127 -7.51 -1.61 6.18
N ALA A 128 -6.40 -0.96 5.82
CA ALA A 128 -5.17 -1.53 5.28
C ALA A 128 -5.29 -2.18 3.90
N LEU A 129 -6.29 -1.80 3.10
CA LEU A 129 -6.49 -2.35 1.75
C LEU A 129 -5.24 -2.19 0.85
N PRO A 130 -4.60 -1.00 0.71
CA PRO A 130 -3.37 -0.87 -0.09
C PRO A 130 -2.24 -1.80 0.37
N SER A 131 -2.01 -1.92 1.68
CA SER A 131 -1.03 -2.87 2.22
C SER A 131 -1.37 -4.33 1.93
N ILE A 132 -2.63 -4.74 2.10
CA ILE A 132 -3.07 -6.11 1.82
C ILE A 132 -2.84 -6.44 0.34
N VAL A 133 -3.23 -5.54 -0.56
CA VAL A 133 -2.98 -5.70 -2.00
C VAL A 133 -1.48 -5.69 -2.31
N SER A 134 -0.67 -4.86 -1.63
CA SER A 134 0.79 -4.89 -1.78
C SER A 134 1.39 -6.24 -1.39
N ALA A 135 0.94 -6.80 -0.27
CA ALA A 135 1.41 -8.09 0.22
C ALA A 135 1.00 -9.25 -0.69
N LEU A 136 -0.21 -9.19 -1.27
CA LEU A 136 -0.68 -10.17 -2.25
C LEU A 136 0.00 -10.02 -3.62
N SER A 137 0.44 -8.79 -3.94
CA SER A 137 1.15 -8.48 -5.17
C SER A 137 2.64 -8.81 -5.12
N GLY A 138 3.14 -9.43 -4.06
CA GLY A 138 4.52 -9.91 -3.97
C GLY A 138 5.53 -8.89 -3.41
N ALA A 139 5.09 -7.88 -2.65
CA ALA A 139 6.01 -7.09 -1.83
C ALA A 139 6.84 -8.01 -0.91
N SER A 140 8.12 -7.72 -0.72
CA SER A 140 8.98 -8.54 0.17
C SER A 140 8.64 -8.29 1.64
N VAL A 141 8.35 -7.03 1.98
CA VAL A 141 7.87 -6.60 3.30
C VAL A 141 6.74 -5.60 3.12
N THR A 142 5.67 -5.75 3.89
CA THR A 142 4.59 -4.78 4.00
C THR A 142 4.42 -4.38 5.45
N THR A 143 4.80 -3.14 5.76
CA THR A 143 4.62 -2.54 7.09
C THR A 143 3.39 -1.64 7.08
N ILE A 144 2.42 -1.99 7.91
CA ILE A 144 1.13 -1.31 8.03
C ILE A 144 1.16 -0.45 9.28
N THR A 145 0.88 0.85 9.15
CA THR A 145 0.87 1.74 10.30
C THR A 145 -0.37 2.60 10.38
N ASP A 146 -0.81 2.86 11.60
CA ASP A 146 -1.86 3.81 11.93
C ASP A 146 -1.52 4.47 13.28
N HIS A 147 -2.24 5.53 13.65
CA HIS A 147 -1.99 6.22 14.91
C HIS A 147 -2.10 5.25 16.10
N PRO A 148 -1.21 5.28 17.12
CA PRO A 148 -1.30 4.43 18.31
C PRO A 148 -2.47 4.79 19.24
N SER A 149 -3.56 5.35 18.75
CA SER A 149 -4.85 5.44 19.45
C SER A 149 -6.01 5.15 18.50
N SER A 150 -5.70 4.80 17.24
CA SER A 150 -6.67 4.60 16.18
C SER A 150 -7.50 3.34 16.44
N PRO A 151 -8.83 3.39 16.28
CA PRO A 151 -9.69 2.22 16.30
C PRO A 151 -9.26 1.11 15.34
N ALA A 152 -8.55 1.45 14.26
CA ALA A 152 -7.99 0.49 13.33
C ALA A 152 -7.05 -0.53 14.02
N LEU A 153 -6.30 -0.05 15.03
CA LEU A 153 -5.39 -0.86 15.84
C LEU A 153 -6.03 -1.29 17.16
N THR A 154 -6.69 -0.38 17.90
CA THR A 154 -7.21 -0.71 19.24
C THR A 154 -8.35 -1.73 19.22
N THR A 155 -9.06 -1.85 18.10
CA THR A 155 -10.12 -2.86 17.92
C THR A 155 -9.68 -4.09 17.13
N GLY A 156 -8.40 -4.18 16.78
CA GLY A 156 -7.80 -5.30 16.04
C GLY A 156 -8.26 -5.41 14.58
N ALA A 157 -8.76 -4.32 13.97
CA ALA A 157 -9.32 -4.35 12.62
C ALA A 157 -8.25 -4.64 11.56
N ILE A 158 -7.09 -4.00 11.65
CA ILE A 158 -5.96 -4.24 10.72
C ILE A 158 -5.48 -5.69 10.84
N GLU A 159 -5.25 -6.18 12.07
CA GLU A 159 -4.78 -7.55 12.31
C GLU A 159 -5.77 -8.61 11.79
N GLN A 160 -7.07 -8.34 11.95
CA GLN A 160 -8.11 -9.22 11.42
C GLN A 160 -8.11 -9.20 9.88
N ASN A 161 -8.07 -8.02 9.25
CA ASN A 161 -8.04 -7.89 7.79
C ASN A 161 -6.82 -8.58 7.18
N VAL A 162 -5.64 -8.43 7.79
CA VAL A 162 -4.41 -9.14 7.37
C VAL A 162 -4.55 -10.65 7.54
N ARG A 163 -5.06 -11.12 8.68
CA ARG A 163 -5.25 -12.55 8.95
C ARG A 163 -6.17 -13.19 7.92
N ASP A 164 -7.29 -12.55 7.64
CA ASP A 164 -8.35 -13.11 6.81
C ASP A 164 -7.96 -13.10 5.32
N ASN A 165 -7.23 -12.08 4.86
CA ASN A 165 -6.93 -11.92 3.44
C ASN A 165 -5.52 -12.33 3.02
N VAL A 166 -4.56 -12.39 3.95
CA VAL A 166 -3.16 -12.74 3.63
C VAL A 166 -2.80 -14.09 4.24
N VAL A 167 -2.99 -14.25 5.56
CA VAL A 167 -2.51 -15.45 6.28
C VAL A 167 -3.33 -16.69 5.91
N LYS A 168 -4.66 -16.63 6.02
CA LYS A 168 -5.53 -17.77 5.71
C LYS A 168 -5.43 -18.22 4.26
N ARG A 169 -5.31 -17.28 3.32
CA ARG A 169 -5.15 -17.59 1.89
C ARG A 169 -3.87 -18.34 1.59
N ARG A 170 -2.76 -17.95 2.22
CA ARG A 170 -1.49 -18.69 2.11
C ARG A 170 -1.61 -20.11 2.67
N GLN A 171 -2.25 -20.27 3.82
CA GLN A 171 -2.48 -21.59 4.41
C GLN A 171 -3.29 -22.50 3.47
N GLN A 172 -4.35 -21.95 2.84
CA GLN A 172 -5.16 -22.68 1.87
C GLN A 172 -4.36 -23.07 0.61
N GLN A 173 -3.51 -22.17 0.09
CA GLN A 173 -2.61 -22.48 -1.03
C GLN A 173 -1.64 -23.62 -0.67
N THR A 174 -0.94 -23.51 0.46
CA THR A 174 0.01 -24.55 0.89
C THR A 174 -0.65 -25.92 1.13
N LYS A 175 -1.88 -25.93 1.63
CA LYS A 175 -2.65 -27.17 1.79
C LYS A 175 -2.98 -27.79 0.42
N THR A 176 -3.44 -26.97 -0.52
CA THR A 176 -3.77 -27.41 -1.88
C THR A 176 -2.55 -27.94 -2.62
N ASP A 177 -1.40 -27.26 -2.51
CA ASP A 177 -0.14 -27.70 -3.13
C ASP A 177 0.35 -29.03 -2.55
N ASN A 178 0.25 -29.20 -1.22
CA ASN A 178 0.61 -30.46 -0.57
C ASN A 178 -0.34 -31.60 -0.94
N ASP A 179 -1.65 -31.35 -1.00
CA ASP A 179 -2.65 -32.35 -1.41
C ASP A 179 -2.44 -32.76 -2.88
N ASN A 180 -2.08 -31.81 -3.76
CA ASN A 180 -1.73 -32.08 -5.17
C ASN A 180 -0.38 -32.81 -5.32
N ALA A 181 0.61 -32.51 -4.49
CA ALA A 181 1.88 -33.23 -4.48
C ALA A 181 1.70 -34.69 -4.00
N ASN A 182 0.81 -34.92 -3.04
CA ASN A 182 0.56 -36.24 -2.46
C ASN A 182 -0.31 -37.12 -3.36
N THR A 183 -1.21 -36.54 -4.17
CA THR A 183 -2.02 -37.27 -5.17
C THR A 183 -1.22 -37.64 -6.43
N ASN A 184 -0.11 -36.96 -6.71
CA ASN A 184 0.79 -37.28 -7.83
C ASN A 184 1.93 -38.25 -7.47
N ALA A 185 2.01 -38.73 -6.22
CA ALA A 185 2.91 -39.81 -5.83
C ALA A 185 2.26 -41.19 -6.10
N ASN A 186 2.53 -41.76 -7.28
CA ASN A 186 2.28 -43.12 -7.78
C ASN A 186 1.16 -43.99 -7.15
N PRO A 187 0.16 -44.44 -7.94
CA PRO A 187 -0.67 -45.59 -7.63
C PRO A 187 -0.04 -46.87 -8.19
N LEU A 188 0.74 -47.60 -7.39
CA LEU A 188 1.12 -48.98 -7.72
C LEU A 188 1.15 -49.87 -6.47
N ASP A 189 0.38 -50.95 -6.57
CA ASP A 189 0.42 -52.22 -5.84
C ASP A 189 0.16 -52.23 -4.33
N ASP A 190 -1.09 -52.54 -3.94
CA ASP A 190 -1.29 -53.80 -3.22
C ASP A 190 -2.74 -54.32 -3.34
N ILE A 191 -2.92 -55.35 -4.17
CA ILE A 191 -4.07 -56.24 -4.11
C ILE A 191 -3.74 -57.25 -3.01
N THR A 192 -4.32 -57.08 -1.82
CA THR A 192 -4.48 -58.20 -0.89
C THR A 192 -5.87 -58.24 -0.28
N THR A 193 -6.58 -59.26 -0.74
CA THR A 193 -7.79 -59.87 -0.20
C THR A 193 -7.72 -60.01 1.32
N SER A 194 -8.72 -59.52 2.05
CA SER A 194 -9.14 -60.10 3.33
C SER A 194 -10.59 -59.78 3.65
N THR A 195 -11.28 -60.86 3.98
CA THR A 195 -12.72 -61.09 4.06
C THR A 195 -13.27 -60.77 5.45
N SER A 196 -14.54 -60.36 5.49
CA SER A 196 -15.50 -60.48 6.62
C SER A 196 -15.18 -59.68 7.90
N THR A 197 -16.12 -58.94 8.49
CA THR A 197 -17.36 -59.52 9.06
C THR A 197 -18.37 -58.40 9.35
N ILE A 198 -19.59 -58.60 8.85
CA ILE A 198 -20.81 -57.88 9.24
C ILE A 198 -21.31 -58.52 10.54
N GLN A 199 -21.60 -57.72 11.56
CA GLN A 199 -22.58 -58.07 12.60
C GLN A 199 -23.35 -56.83 13.11
N PRO A 200 -24.58 -57.01 13.62
CA PRO A 200 -25.71 -56.11 13.39
C PRO A 200 -26.21 -55.36 14.64
N ASN A 201 -27.05 -54.35 14.37
CA ASN A 201 -27.90 -53.60 15.30
C ASN A 201 -28.51 -54.38 16.46
N GLN A 202 -28.64 -53.73 17.62
CA GLN A 202 -29.93 -53.63 18.35
C GLN A 202 -30.01 -52.33 19.21
N PRO A 203 -31.23 -51.84 19.53
CA PRO A 203 -31.54 -50.47 19.95
C PRO A 203 -32.02 -50.36 21.43
N ASN A 204 -32.57 -49.17 21.76
CA ASN A 204 -33.25 -48.71 23.00
C ASN A 204 -32.40 -47.71 23.82
N GLU A 205 -32.91 -46.62 24.40
CA GLU A 205 -34.29 -46.29 24.75
C GLU A 205 -34.44 -44.77 24.96
N SER A 206 -35.67 -44.30 24.77
CA SER A 206 -36.16 -42.95 25.00
C SER A 206 -36.36 -42.63 26.48
N THR A 207 -35.91 -41.46 26.94
CA THR A 207 -36.50 -40.78 28.11
C THR A 207 -36.53 -39.26 27.91
N SER A 208 -37.74 -38.73 27.93
CA SER A 208 -38.14 -37.32 28.04
C SER A 208 -37.73 -36.68 29.38
N VAL A 209 -37.38 -35.38 29.41
CA VAL A 209 -37.95 -34.31 30.29
C VAL A 209 -37.48 -32.93 29.75
N SER A 210 -38.37 -31.92 29.75
CA SER A 210 -38.13 -30.50 29.35
C SER A 210 -37.78 -29.59 30.55
N PRO A 211 -37.78 -28.24 30.44
CA PRO A 211 -36.60 -27.39 30.48
C PRO A 211 -36.38 -26.65 31.81
N SER A 212 -35.14 -26.26 32.10
CA SER A 212 -34.86 -25.20 33.08
C SER A 212 -33.63 -24.39 32.70
N THR A 213 -33.87 -23.10 32.48
CA THR A 213 -32.92 -22.00 32.35
C THR A 213 -32.04 -21.81 33.58
N SER A 214 -30.73 -21.76 33.38
CA SER A 214 -29.82 -20.91 34.17
C SER A 214 -28.56 -20.62 33.36
N VAL A 215 -28.41 -19.35 32.98
CA VAL A 215 -27.26 -18.78 32.28
C VAL A 215 -26.03 -18.87 33.18
N SER A 216 -24.96 -19.49 32.69
CA SER A 216 -23.62 -19.43 33.29
C SER A 216 -22.64 -18.97 32.21
N ILE A 217 -22.05 -17.81 32.44
CA ILE A 217 -21.05 -17.15 31.60
C ILE A 217 -19.74 -17.94 31.71
N PRO A 218 -19.14 -18.47 30.63
CA PRO A 218 -17.77 -18.96 30.68
C PRO A 218 -16.81 -17.79 30.49
N THR A 219 -15.89 -17.64 31.45
CA THR A 219 -14.68 -16.82 31.37
C THR A 219 -13.85 -17.15 30.12
N PRO A 220 -13.18 -16.17 29.49
CA PRO A 220 -12.32 -16.45 28.34
C PRO A 220 -11.06 -17.19 28.80
N ILE A 221 -10.88 -18.39 28.26
CA ILE A 221 -9.62 -19.13 28.29
C ILE A 221 -8.62 -18.32 27.45
N THR A 222 -7.55 -17.87 28.09
CA THR A 222 -6.43 -17.18 27.46
C THR A 222 -5.58 -18.17 26.69
N ASP A 223 -5.73 -18.23 25.37
CA ASP A 223 -4.75 -18.87 24.49
C ASP A 223 -3.71 -17.81 24.07
N SER A 224 -2.60 -17.78 24.82
CA SER A 224 -1.45 -16.93 24.55
C SER A 224 -0.60 -17.54 23.44
N THR A 225 -0.87 -17.24 22.17
CA THR A 225 0.08 -17.51 21.09
C THR A 225 1.04 -16.33 20.94
N SER A 226 2.11 -16.34 21.74
CA SER A 226 3.35 -15.66 21.39
C SER A 226 4.00 -16.39 20.22
N ILE A 227 4.03 -15.77 19.03
CA ILE A 227 4.86 -16.27 17.92
C ILE A 227 6.30 -15.84 18.20
N SER A 228 6.97 -16.61 19.07
CA SER A 228 8.42 -16.55 19.24
C SER A 228 9.08 -17.36 18.13
N ALA A 229 10.06 -16.77 17.44
CA ALA A 229 10.85 -17.45 16.42
C ALA A 229 11.52 -18.71 16.99
N PRO A 230 11.55 -19.84 16.27
CA PRO A 230 12.28 -21.01 16.73
C PRO A 230 13.79 -20.80 16.57
N ASP A 231 14.54 -21.20 17.59
CA ASP A 231 15.99 -21.30 17.63
C ASP A 231 16.52 -22.06 16.41
N ARG A 232 17.38 -21.39 15.63
CA ARG A 232 17.89 -21.91 14.35
C ARG A 232 19.11 -22.80 14.59
N LYS A 233 18.90 -24.13 14.68
CA LYS A 233 19.96 -25.09 14.32
C LYS A 233 20.07 -25.17 12.81
N VAL A 234 21.18 -24.67 12.27
CA VAL A 234 21.50 -24.70 10.83
C VAL A 234 21.78 -26.15 10.41
N LYS A 235 20.97 -26.68 9.50
CA LYS A 235 21.36 -27.77 8.59
C LYS A 235 21.45 -27.16 7.19
N GLU A 236 22.63 -27.20 6.61
CA GLU A 236 22.86 -26.84 5.20
C GLU A 236 22.18 -27.88 4.31
N GLY A 237 21.24 -27.41 3.50
CA GLY A 237 20.55 -28.15 2.45
C GLY A 237 20.21 -27.18 1.32
N GLN A 238 20.54 -27.57 0.10
CA GLN A 238 20.58 -26.74 -1.10
C GLN A 238 19.20 -26.16 -1.48
N GLY A 239 19.17 -24.84 -1.71
CA GLY A 239 18.36 -24.15 -2.73
C GLY A 239 16.84 -24.36 -2.80
N GLN A 240 16.08 -23.78 -1.87
CA GLN A 240 14.75 -23.23 -2.15
C GLN A 240 14.62 -21.88 -1.44
N VAL A 241 14.62 -20.78 -2.20
CA VAL A 241 14.30 -19.45 -1.66
C VAL A 241 12.79 -19.43 -1.41
N GLN A 242 12.37 -19.66 -0.16
CA GLN A 242 10.97 -19.46 0.23
C GLN A 242 10.69 -17.96 0.26
N ASP A 243 10.12 -17.45 -0.83
CA ASP A 243 9.67 -16.08 -1.02
C ASP A 243 8.44 -15.79 -0.13
N ARG A 244 8.69 -15.57 1.17
CA ARG A 244 7.65 -15.26 2.15
C ARG A 244 7.60 -13.76 2.36
N THR A 245 6.65 -13.09 1.70
CA THR A 245 6.25 -11.71 2.02
C THR A 245 5.95 -11.57 3.52
N GLN A 246 6.69 -10.70 4.20
CA GLN A 246 6.51 -10.42 5.63
C GLN A 246 5.51 -9.27 5.82
N VAL A 247 4.44 -9.48 6.60
CA VAL A 247 3.51 -8.40 6.96
C VAL A 247 3.73 -8.03 8.43
N GLN A 248 3.89 -6.74 8.69
CA GLN A 248 4.13 -6.18 10.03
C GLN A 248 3.11 -5.08 10.31
N VAL A 249 2.62 -4.99 11.55
CA VAL A 249 1.63 -3.99 11.97
C VAL A 249 2.18 -3.22 13.16
N TYR A 250 2.16 -1.89 13.09
CA TYR A 250 2.61 -1.03 14.17
C TYR A 250 1.68 0.16 14.40
N GLY A 251 1.60 0.60 15.66
CA GLY A 251 1.21 1.96 15.99
C GLY A 251 2.34 2.94 15.65
N TYR A 252 2.03 4.01 14.95
CA TYR A 252 3.00 5.04 14.57
C TYR A 252 2.38 6.42 14.50
N THR A 253 3.00 7.39 15.17
CA THR A 253 2.65 8.81 15.06
C THR A 253 3.61 9.47 14.07
N TRP A 254 3.07 10.12 13.05
CA TRP A 254 3.88 10.77 12.02
C TRP A 254 4.90 11.76 12.61
N GLY A 255 6.07 11.85 11.99
CA GLY A 255 7.16 12.72 12.43
C GLY A 255 7.99 12.15 13.59
N THR A 256 7.51 11.11 14.27
CA THR A 256 8.24 10.45 15.36
C THR A 256 9.22 9.40 14.85
N HIS A 257 10.07 8.88 15.73
CA HIS A 257 11.13 7.92 15.40
C HIS A 257 10.84 6.48 15.86
N LYS A 258 9.72 6.24 16.53
CA LYS A 258 9.42 4.96 17.18
C LYS A 258 8.10 4.40 16.69
N MET A 259 8.12 3.13 16.29
CA MET A 259 6.93 2.33 16.08
C MET A 259 6.59 1.50 17.34
N TYR A 260 5.32 1.21 17.56
CA TYR A 260 4.83 0.52 18.75
C TYR A 260 4.10 -0.77 18.36
N LEU A 261 4.34 -1.86 19.08
CA LEU A 261 3.62 -3.11 18.82
C LEU A 261 2.17 -2.99 19.31
N PRO A 262 1.16 -3.40 18.51
CA PRO A 262 -0.25 -3.29 18.88
C PRO A 262 -0.61 -4.03 20.17
N ASN A 263 -0.02 -5.21 20.39
CA ASN A 263 -0.29 -6.06 21.55
C ASN A 263 0.34 -5.56 22.86
N THR A 264 1.19 -4.53 22.80
CA THR A 264 1.87 -3.97 23.98
C THR A 264 1.78 -2.45 23.92
N TYR A 265 0.57 -1.92 23.79
CA TYR A 265 0.30 -0.48 23.73
C TYR A 265 1.13 0.29 24.77
N GLY A 266 1.89 1.29 24.29
CA GLY A 266 2.80 2.09 25.11
C GLY A 266 4.24 1.57 25.24
N LYS A 267 4.54 0.35 24.80
CA LYS A 267 5.93 -0.16 24.69
C LYS A 267 6.42 -0.04 23.25
N PRO A 268 7.53 0.67 22.98
CA PRO A 268 8.07 0.73 21.64
C PRO A 268 8.50 -0.67 21.20
N ALA A 269 8.41 -0.98 19.91
CA ALA A 269 9.10 -2.15 19.38
C ALA A 269 10.60 -1.99 19.73
N PHE A 270 11.27 -3.05 20.18
CA PHE A 270 12.69 -3.00 20.54
C PHE A 270 13.47 -4.02 19.72
N GLY A 271 14.72 -3.70 19.39
CA GLY A 271 15.62 -4.62 18.70
C GLY A 271 15.31 -4.77 17.19
N PRO A 272 15.37 -5.98 16.63
CA PRO A 272 15.27 -6.23 15.19
C PRO A 272 13.92 -5.85 14.57
N ASP A 273 12.89 -5.61 15.39
CA ASP A 273 11.54 -5.28 14.95
C ASP A 273 11.34 -3.79 14.63
N GLN A 274 12.26 -2.89 15.03
CA GLN A 274 12.16 -1.47 14.62
C GLN A 274 12.73 -1.28 13.22
N PRO A 275 11.95 -0.74 12.27
CA PRO A 275 12.49 -0.33 10.98
C PRO A 275 13.50 0.81 11.17
N GLY A 276 14.71 0.64 10.62
CA GLY A 276 15.70 1.72 10.55
C GLY A 276 15.29 2.83 9.58
N PRO A 277 16.02 3.95 9.55
CA PRO A 277 15.87 4.94 8.48
C PRO A 277 16.20 4.33 7.11
N ASN A 278 15.69 4.93 6.02
CA ASN A 278 15.94 4.50 4.64
C ASN A 278 15.61 3.01 4.37
N SER A 279 14.58 2.49 5.03
CA SER A 279 14.25 1.06 5.02
C SER A 279 13.17 0.67 4.00
N TYR A 280 12.50 1.62 3.37
CA TYR A 280 11.39 1.34 2.47
C TYR A 280 11.63 1.87 1.07
N ASP A 281 11.23 1.08 0.09
CA ASP A 281 11.27 1.47 -1.32
C ASP A 281 9.99 2.23 -1.68
N LYS A 282 8.85 1.83 -1.10
CA LYS A 282 7.55 2.46 -1.36
C LYS A 282 6.92 2.93 -0.06
N ILE A 283 6.45 4.18 -0.02
CA ILE A 283 5.61 4.69 1.08
C ILE A 283 4.25 5.05 0.52
N ILE A 284 3.18 4.45 1.03
CA ILE A 284 1.80 4.73 0.61
C ILE A 284 1.18 5.74 1.60
N ILE A 285 0.60 6.81 1.06
CA ILE A 285 -0.12 7.85 1.80
C ILE A 285 -1.46 8.05 1.11
N ALA A 286 -2.50 7.38 1.61
CA ALA A 286 -3.85 7.49 1.07
C ALA A 286 -4.78 8.17 2.08
N ASP A 287 -5.44 9.26 1.65
CA ASP A 287 -6.37 10.06 2.46
C ASP A 287 -5.82 10.61 3.79
N CYS A 288 -4.55 11.04 3.80
CA CYS A 288 -3.87 11.54 5.02
C CYS A 288 -3.60 13.05 5.02
N LEU A 289 -3.97 13.78 3.95
CA LEU A 289 -3.59 15.19 3.78
C LEU A 289 -4.61 16.19 4.35
N TRP A 290 -5.71 15.72 4.96
CA TRP A 290 -6.77 16.61 5.43
C TRP A 290 -6.40 17.43 6.68
N MET A 291 -5.25 17.13 7.33
CA MET A 291 -4.72 17.84 8.50
C MET A 291 -3.49 18.70 8.14
N PRO A 292 -3.66 20.00 7.79
CA PRO A 292 -2.54 20.90 7.47
C PRO A 292 -1.43 20.92 8.53
N SER A 293 -1.79 20.86 9.81
CA SER A 293 -0.85 20.85 10.94
C SER A 293 0.04 19.61 11.00
N GLN A 294 -0.26 18.57 10.23
CA GLN A 294 0.51 17.33 10.18
C GLN A 294 1.35 17.18 8.90
N HIS A 295 1.28 18.12 7.94
CA HIS A 295 2.01 18.01 6.68
C HIS A 295 3.53 17.91 6.90
N VAL A 296 4.09 18.75 7.79
CA VAL A 296 5.51 18.68 8.16
C VAL A 296 5.86 17.30 8.72
N ASN A 297 5.03 16.74 9.60
CA ASN A 297 5.25 15.41 10.20
C ASN A 297 5.16 14.27 9.18
N LEU A 298 4.26 14.36 8.20
CA LEU A 298 4.20 13.42 7.09
C LEU A 298 5.47 13.49 6.25
N VAL A 299 5.93 14.68 5.87
CA VAL A 299 7.16 14.83 5.08
C VAL A 299 8.40 14.36 5.87
N LYS A 300 8.50 14.68 7.17
CA LYS A 300 9.54 14.13 8.07
C LYS A 300 9.54 12.59 8.07
N THR A 301 8.36 11.97 8.08
CA THR A 301 8.21 10.52 8.02
C THR A 301 8.75 9.95 6.70
N VAL A 302 8.35 10.55 5.57
CA VAL A 302 8.82 10.15 4.24
C VAL A 302 10.35 10.28 4.18
N LEU A 303 10.90 11.43 4.58
CA LEU A 303 12.33 11.70 4.59
C LEU A 303 13.13 10.87 5.60
N ARG A 304 12.48 10.22 6.57
CA ARG A 304 13.15 9.29 7.48
C ARG A 304 13.23 7.89 6.89
N TYR A 305 12.13 7.42 6.32
CA TYR A 305 11.94 5.99 6.02
C TYR A 305 12.15 5.63 4.56
N LEU A 306 11.95 6.58 3.63
CA LEU A 306 12.12 6.32 2.21
C LEU A 306 13.60 6.12 1.88
N ARG A 307 13.96 5.03 1.21
CA ARG A 307 15.33 4.74 0.80
C ARG A 307 15.88 5.87 -0.09
N SER A 308 17.11 6.29 0.15
CA SER A 308 17.83 7.17 -0.78
C SER A 308 18.37 6.37 -1.95
N GLU A 309 18.30 6.92 -3.16
CA GLU A 309 19.03 6.35 -4.29
C GLU A 309 20.53 6.43 -4.00
N PRO A 310 21.33 5.41 -4.38
CA PRO A 310 22.78 5.47 -4.22
C PRO A 310 23.31 6.65 -5.02
N SER A 311 23.99 7.58 -4.36
CA SER A 311 24.66 8.69 -5.04
C SER A 311 25.72 8.12 -5.98
N THR A 312 25.53 8.29 -7.29
CA THR A 312 26.56 8.00 -8.29
C THR A 312 27.65 9.07 -8.18
N SER A 313 28.43 9.03 -7.11
CA SER A 313 29.69 9.76 -7.01
C SER A 313 30.74 9.01 -7.80
N THR A 314 30.68 9.11 -9.13
CA THR A 314 31.81 8.71 -9.97
C THR A 314 32.84 9.84 -9.89
N THR A 315 33.57 9.87 -8.78
CA THR A 315 34.77 10.71 -8.66
C THR A 315 35.85 10.05 -9.51
N TYR A 316 35.90 10.37 -10.80
CA TYR A 316 37.11 10.07 -11.57
C TYR A 316 38.25 10.89 -10.96
N PRO A 317 39.36 10.26 -10.50
CA PRO A 317 40.53 11.02 -10.13
C PRO A 317 41.02 11.78 -11.37
N PRO A 318 41.37 13.07 -11.27
CA PRO A 318 41.98 13.78 -12.38
C PRO A 318 43.36 13.16 -12.62
N THR A 319 43.48 12.37 -13.69
CA THR A 319 44.78 12.02 -14.25
C THR A 319 45.39 13.29 -14.85
N THR A 320 46.23 13.95 -14.07
CA THR A 320 47.18 14.94 -14.54
C THR A 320 48.24 14.23 -15.39
N SER A 321 48.05 14.24 -16.72
CA SER A 321 49.13 14.03 -17.67
C SER A 321 49.48 15.38 -18.30
N THR A 322 50.55 15.97 -17.77
CA THR A 322 51.29 17.08 -18.36
C THR A 322 51.93 16.62 -19.67
N SER A 323 51.58 17.22 -20.80
CA SER A 323 52.41 17.15 -22.00
C SER A 323 52.25 18.42 -22.82
N THR A 324 53.29 19.24 -22.70
CA THR A 324 53.62 20.40 -23.52
C THR A 324 54.05 19.93 -24.91
N SER A 325 53.44 20.44 -25.98
CA SER A 325 54.15 20.66 -27.25
C SER A 325 53.32 21.45 -28.27
N THR A 326 53.97 22.46 -28.81
CA THR A 326 53.57 23.47 -29.78
C THR A 326 53.60 22.93 -31.22
N SER A 327 52.87 23.62 -32.11
CA SER A 327 53.11 23.85 -33.55
C SER A 327 52.47 22.95 -34.63
N THR A 328 51.53 23.57 -35.37
CA THR A 328 51.50 23.80 -36.84
C THR A 328 51.18 22.66 -37.83
N SER A 329 50.01 22.82 -38.48
CA SER A 329 49.62 22.58 -39.89
C SER A 329 50.08 21.32 -40.65
N THR A 330 49.13 20.60 -41.28
CA THR A 330 48.82 20.58 -42.74
C THR A 330 47.89 19.40 -43.08
N SER A 331 46.92 19.63 -43.99
CA SER A 331 45.99 18.65 -44.59
C SER A 331 46.67 17.44 -45.24
N THR A 332 46.07 16.24 -45.13
CA THR A 332 45.69 15.43 -46.31
C THR A 332 44.77 14.25 -45.94
N THR A 333 43.82 14.02 -46.83
CA THR A 333 42.84 12.93 -46.93
C THR A 333 43.51 11.57 -47.16
N THR A 334 43.14 10.51 -46.43
CA THR A 334 42.94 9.17 -47.03
C THR A 334 42.13 8.24 -46.11
N THR A 335 41.15 7.59 -46.73
CA THR A 335 40.37 6.45 -46.27
C THR A 335 41.23 5.22 -45.93
N SER A 336 40.92 4.50 -44.86
CA SER A 336 40.80 3.03 -44.88
C SER A 336 40.35 2.46 -43.54
N SER A 337 39.39 1.55 -43.68
CA SER A 337 38.80 0.66 -42.68
C SER A 337 39.79 -0.38 -42.18
N THR A 338 39.89 -0.60 -40.87
CA THR A 338 40.10 -1.95 -40.29
C THR A 338 39.67 -1.96 -38.82
N SER A 339 38.80 -2.90 -38.48
CA SER A 339 38.23 -3.17 -37.16
C SER A 339 39.25 -3.66 -36.12
N PRO A 340 38.96 -3.54 -34.82
CA PRO A 340 39.40 -4.55 -33.87
C PRO A 340 38.30 -5.06 -32.91
N SER A 341 38.30 -6.39 -32.79
CA SER A 341 38.25 -7.19 -31.56
C SER A 341 37.03 -7.17 -30.61
N THR A 342 36.50 -8.39 -30.47
CA THR A 342 36.11 -9.07 -29.22
C THR A 342 35.00 -8.45 -28.37
N ASP A 343 33.77 -8.86 -28.68
CA ASP A 343 32.66 -8.77 -27.74
C ASP A 343 32.76 -9.85 -26.67
N ALA A 344 33.08 -9.39 -25.46
CA ALA A 344 32.81 -10.10 -24.24
C ALA A 344 31.29 -10.27 -24.07
N TYR A 345 30.87 -11.47 -23.66
CA TYR A 345 29.53 -11.76 -23.18
C TYR A 345 29.21 -10.81 -22.01
N SER A 346 28.51 -9.72 -22.29
CA SER A 346 27.87 -8.90 -21.26
C SER A 346 26.52 -9.53 -20.96
N THR A 347 26.45 -10.27 -19.85
CA THR A 347 25.19 -10.64 -19.22
C THR A 347 24.47 -9.36 -18.84
N VAL A 348 23.50 -8.96 -19.66
CA VAL A 348 22.56 -7.88 -19.34
C VAL A 348 21.70 -8.36 -18.17
N ALA A 349 22.12 -8.03 -16.96
CA ALA A 349 21.22 -8.06 -15.81
C ALA A 349 20.19 -6.94 -16.04
N VAL A 350 19.03 -7.30 -16.56
CA VAL A 350 17.85 -6.43 -16.54
C VAL A 350 17.39 -6.35 -15.09
N THR A 351 18.06 -5.52 -14.29
CA THR A 351 17.47 -5.05 -13.03
C THR A 351 16.61 -3.85 -13.43
N ASP A 352 15.32 -4.09 -13.66
CA ASP A 352 14.33 -3.02 -13.71
C ASP A 352 14.27 -2.43 -12.29
N SER A 353 15.14 -1.46 -12.02
CA SER A 353 15.37 -0.96 -10.66
C SER A 353 14.20 -0.07 -10.29
N SER A 354 13.26 -0.61 -9.51
CA SER A 354 12.16 0.14 -8.93
C SER A 354 12.68 1.36 -8.16
N THR A 355 12.24 2.56 -8.54
CA THR A 355 12.69 3.82 -7.92
C THR A 355 12.00 4.01 -6.57
N PRO A 356 12.73 4.30 -5.48
CA PRO A 356 12.10 4.61 -4.21
C PRO A 356 11.23 5.85 -4.29
N CYS A 357 9.96 5.73 -3.92
CA CYS A 357 9.01 6.83 -3.96
C CYS A 357 7.95 6.76 -2.85
N ALA A 358 7.37 7.91 -2.51
CA ALA A 358 6.11 7.98 -1.80
C ALA A 358 4.95 8.13 -2.80
N LEU A 359 3.98 7.22 -2.73
CA LEU A 359 2.75 7.19 -3.50
C LEU A 359 1.68 7.93 -2.69
N VAL A 360 1.32 9.13 -3.13
CA VAL A 360 0.41 10.03 -2.42
C VAL A 360 -0.92 10.12 -3.16
N ILE A 361 -2.01 9.78 -2.48
CA ILE A 361 -3.37 9.91 -2.98
C ILE A 361 -4.16 10.75 -1.97
N ALA A 362 -4.50 11.97 -2.32
CA ALA A 362 -5.30 12.86 -1.49
C ALA A 362 -6.75 12.34 -1.35
N GLY A 363 -7.46 12.72 -0.28
CA GLY A 363 -8.90 12.48 -0.19
C GLY A 363 -9.68 13.39 -1.12
N PHE A 364 -10.75 12.89 -1.76
CA PHE A 364 -11.67 13.71 -2.56
C PHE A 364 -12.32 14.84 -1.75
N HIS A 365 -12.45 14.65 -0.43
CA HIS A 365 -13.00 15.64 0.49
C HIS A 365 -11.94 16.68 0.94
N THR A 366 -10.66 16.46 0.63
CA THR A 366 -9.59 17.38 1.01
C THR A 366 -9.55 18.55 0.02
N GLY A 367 -9.80 19.76 0.51
CA GLY A 367 -9.84 20.95 -0.35
C GLY A 367 -8.51 21.25 -1.05
N ARG A 368 -8.57 21.75 -2.29
CA ARG A 368 -7.41 22.10 -3.13
C ARG A 368 -6.34 22.91 -2.39
N GLY A 369 -6.73 23.89 -1.59
CA GLY A 369 -5.80 24.72 -0.81
C GLY A 369 -5.00 23.93 0.23
N ILE A 370 -5.62 22.92 0.86
CA ILE A 370 -4.94 22.03 1.81
C ILE A 370 -3.97 21.12 1.04
N VAL A 371 -4.42 20.51 -0.05
CA VAL A 371 -3.55 19.65 -0.87
C VAL A 371 -2.35 20.43 -1.42
N ARG A 372 -2.57 21.66 -1.91
CA ARG A 372 -1.52 22.59 -2.32
C ARG A 372 -0.51 22.83 -1.19
N HIS A 373 -0.97 23.16 0.02
CA HIS A 373 -0.11 23.36 1.19
C HIS A 373 0.78 22.14 1.48
N PHE A 374 0.28 20.91 1.31
CA PHE A 374 1.14 19.72 1.46
C PHE A 374 2.28 19.69 0.45
N PHE A 375 1.99 19.95 -0.82
CA PHE A 375 3.03 19.97 -1.86
C PHE A 375 4.01 21.13 -1.67
N GLU A 376 3.57 22.29 -1.18
CA GLU A 376 4.46 23.39 -0.78
C GLU A 376 5.46 22.98 0.30
N VAL A 377 4.98 22.27 1.33
CA VAL A 377 5.83 21.73 2.40
C VAL A 377 6.75 20.63 1.86
N ALA A 378 6.30 19.79 0.93
CA ALA A 378 7.12 18.69 0.41
C ALA A 378 8.17 19.15 -0.61
N THR A 379 7.80 20.03 -1.55
CA THR A 379 8.59 20.38 -2.73
C THR A 379 9.13 21.79 -2.72
N GLY A 380 8.61 22.68 -1.87
CA GLY A 380 8.95 24.10 -1.89
C GLY A 380 8.54 24.81 -3.18
N GLU A 381 7.78 24.15 -4.05
CA GLU A 381 7.35 24.71 -5.34
C GLU A 381 5.95 25.32 -5.20
N TRP A 382 5.90 26.60 -4.85
CA TRP A 382 4.77 27.49 -5.12
C TRP A 382 5.20 28.94 -4.92
N ILE A 383 4.96 29.76 -5.93
CA ILE A 383 5.08 31.22 -5.83
C ILE A 383 3.70 31.75 -6.17
N ASP A 384 3.08 32.46 -5.21
CA ASP A 384 1.81 33.12 -5.46
C ASP A 384 2.06 34.29 -6.44
N THR A 385 1.70 34.09 -7.70
CA THR A 385 1.84 35.13 -8.72
C THR A 385 0.72 36.17 -8.66
N GLN A 386 -0.29 36.00 -7.79
CA GLN A 386 -1.40 36.96 -7.63
C GLN A 386 -1.17 37.97 -6.50
N SER A 387 -0.07 37.88 -5.74
CA SER A 387 0.39 39.00 -4.93
C SER A 387 1.19 39.99 -5.81
N GLU A 388 0.51 40.94 -6.44
CA GLU A 388 1.15 42.03 -7.21
C GLU A 388 2.04 42.97 -6.39
N THR A 389 2.18 42.72 -5.08
CA THR A 389 3.24 43.31 -4.27
C THR A 389 4.26 42.24 -3.95
N PRO A 390 5.52 42.35 -4.41
CA PRO A 390 6.61 41.70 -3.69
C PRO A 390 6.67 42.41 -2.34
N THR A 391 5.95 41.89 -1.35
CA THR A 391 6.28 42.18 0.02
C THR A 391 7.74 41.73 0.14
N PRO A 392 8.68 42.63 0.48
CA PRO A 392 10.01 42.19 0.86
C PRO A 392 9.83 41.05 1.86
N PRO A 393 10.65 39.98 1.86
CA PRO A 393 10.62 39.06 2.98
C PRO A 393 10.75 39.92 4.22
N GLU A 394 9.71 39.93 5.05
CA GLU A 394 9.83 40.56 6.36
C GLU A 394 11.00 39.81 7.01
N GLU A 395 12.15 40.48 7.16
CA GLU A 395 13.35 39.92 7.77
C GLU A 395 13.15 39.60 9.27
N ASP A 396 11.92 39.69 9.78
CA ASP A 396 11.53 39.56 11.18
C ASP A 396 10.38 38.55 11.43
N GLY A 397 10.21 37.54 10.56
CA GLY A 397 9.31 36.41 10.83
C GLY A 397 10.08 35.14 11.20
N ASP A 398 9.99 34.67 12.45
CA ASP A 398 10.43 33.34 12.87
C ASP A 398 9.95 32.27 11.86
N GLN A 399 10.78 31.90 10.89
CA GLN A 399 10.48 30.79 9.99
C GLN A 399 10.42 29.53 10.84
N ASP A 400 9.30 28.80 10.74
CA ASP A 400 9.11 27.56 11.49
C ASP A 400 10.31 26.63 11.26
N PRO A 401 11.16 26.39 12.28
CA PRO A 401 12.39 25.63 12.11
C PRO A 401 12.11 24.18 11.72
N GLU A 402 10.90 23.66 11.98
CA GLU A 402 10.48 22.34 11.53
C GLU A 402 10.14 22.30 10.05
N LEU A 403 9.56 23.38 9.51
CA LEU A 403 9.26 23.52 8.08
C LEU A 403 10.56 23.62 7.27
N THR A 404 11.53 24.43 7.71
CA THR A 404 12.82 24.61 7.03
C THR A 404 13.61 23.30 6.90
N GLN A 405 13.42 22.34 7.81
CA GLN A 405 14.06 21.03 7.74
C GLN A 405 13.53 20.12 6.62
N VAL A 406 12.27 20.32 6.20
CA VAL A 406 11.61 19.41 5.26
C VAL A 406 11.32 20.04 3.91
N GLN A 407 11.20 21.36 3.86
CA GLN A 407 10.77 22.06 2.66
C GLN A 407 11.73 21.84 1.50
N GLY A 408 11.17 21.46 0.34
CA GLY A 408 11.95 21.26 -0.87
C GLY A 408 12.88 20.05 -0.89
N GLN A 409 12.77 19.15 0.09
CA GLN A 409 13.57 17.92 0.14
C GLN A 409 12.98 16.79 -0.72
N LEU A 410 11.73 16.93 -1.16
CA LEU A 410 11.08 16.04 -2.13
C LEU A 410 10.79 16.79 -3.44
N ARG A 411 10.55 16.04 -4.51
CA ARG A 411 9.97 16.57 -5.75
C ARG A 411 8.86 15.65 -6.24
N ALA A 412 7.88 16.22 -6.93
CA ALA A 412 6.88 15.44 -7.63
C ALA A 412 7.48 14.90 -8.94
N ALA A 413 7.69 13.58 -9.01
CA ALA A 413 8.04 12.90 -10.26
C ALA A 413 6.82 12.76 -11.18
N GLU A 414 5.62 12.66 -10.59
CA GLU A 414 4.33 12.64 -11.27
C GLU A 414 3.32 13.34 -10.36
N ILE A 415 2.41 14.15 -10.92
CA ILE A 415 1.28 14.74 -10.20
C ILE A 415 0.11 15.02 -11.16
N PHE A 416 -1.08 14.55 -10.81
CA PHE A 416 -2.30 14.72 -11.59
C PHE A 416 -3.54 14.60 -10.70
N GLU A 417 -4.70 14.88 -11.26
CA GLU A 417 -6.00 14.63 -10.63
C GLU A 417 -6.72 13.48 -11.31
N ILE A 418 -7.42 12.65 -10.54
CA ILE A 418 -8.22 11.53 -11.03
C ILE A 418 -9.62 11.55 -10.40
N ASP A 419 -10.63 11.16 -11.18
CA ASP A 419 -12.00 10.97 -10.67
C ASP A 419 -12.29 9.50 -10.31
N VAL A 420 -13.47 9.23 -9.75
CA VAL A 420 -13.90 7.87 -9.38
C VAL A 420 -14.09 6.91 -10.57
N ASN A 421 -14.14 7.45 -11.79
CA ASN A 421 -14.26 6.68 -13.02
C ASN A 421 -12.90 6.33 -13.62
N GLY A 422 -11.83 6.95 -13.15
CA GLY A 422 -10.47 6.79 -13.67
C GLY A 422 -10.06 7.87 -14.67
N ALA A 423 -10.90 8.88 -14.93
CA ALA A 423 -10.55 9.99 -15.79
C ALA A 423 -9.44 10.82 -15.14
N ARG A 424 -8.38 11.14 -15.90
CA ARG A 424 -7.24 11.94 -15.43
C ARG A 424 -7.27 13.36 -16.01
N ARG A 425 -6.77 14.34 -15.24
CA ARG A 425 -6.47 15.69 -15.72
C ARG A 425 -5.24 16.26 -15.01
N PRO A 426 -4.57 17.29 -15.56
CA PRO A 426 -3.42 17.92 -14.92
C PRO A 426 -3.79 18.52 -13.56
N TRP A 427 -2.91 18.36 -12.57
CA TRP A 427 -3.02 19.07 -11.30
C TRP A 427 -2.75 20.56 -11.50
N LEU A 428 -3.62 21.39 -10.95
CA LEU A 428 -3.42 22.83 -10.85
C LEU A 428 -3.60 23.28 -9.39
N PRO A 429 -2.64 24.01 -8.82
CA PRO A 429 -2.74 24.53 -7.44
C PRO A 429 -3.90 25.52 -7.24
N VAL A 430 -4.30 26.22 -8.32
CA VAL A 430 -5.50 27.06 -8.40
C VAL A 430 -6.20 26.79 -9.73
N ARG A 431 -7.53 26.69 -9.72
CA ARG A 431 -8.35 26.48 -10.93
C ARG A 431 -9.47 27.50 -10.97
N GLU A 432 -9.32 28.52 -11.79
CA GLU A 432 -10.29 29.62 -11.89
C GLU A 432 -11.68 29.11 -12.28
N GLY A 433 -12.72 29.62 -11.60
CA GLY A 433 -14.11 29.25 -11.86
C GLY A 433 -14.54 27.86 -11.38
N GLU A 434 -13.64 27.05 -10.80
CA GLU A 434 -14.00 25.75 -10.25
C GLU A 434 -14.71 25.90 -8.89
N THR A 435 -15.93 25.40 -8.81
CA THR A 435 -16.71 25.36 -7.57
C THR A 435 -16.22 24.25 -6.64
N LYS A 436 -16.59 24.33 -5.35
CA LYS A 436 -16.25 23.28 -4.37
C LYS A 436 -16.78 21.91 -4.78
N ASP A 437 -17.99 21.83 -5.32
CA ASP A 437 -18.60 20.55 -5.69
C ASP A 437 -17.98 19.96 -6.96
N GLN A 438 -17.58 20.80 -7.91
CA GLN A 438 -16.77 20.34 -9.05
C GLN A 438 -15.40 19.81 -8.59
N ALA A 439 -14.76 20.45 -7.61
CA ALA A 439 -13.48 20.01 -7.08
C ALA A 439 -13.57 18.66 -6.34
N LYS A 440 -14.65 18.41 -5.58
CA LYS A 440 -14.87 17.14 -4.86
C LYS A 440 -14.98 15.91 -5.75
N ARG A 441 -15.14 16.08 -7.06
CA ARG A 441 -15.15 14.97 -8.03
C ARG A 441 -13.75 14.42 -8.33
N TRP A 442 -12.71 15.12 -7.89
CA TRP A 442 -11.32 14.81 -8.23
C TRP A 442 -10.50 14.63 -6.97
N CYS A 443 -9.58 13.68 -6.98
CA CYS A 443 -8.52 13.59 -5.99
C CYS A 443 -7.15 13.72 -6.65
N VAL A 444 -6.19 14.29 -5.92
CA VAL A 444 -4.81 14.42 -6.41
C VAL A 444 -4.06 13.12 -6.18
N VAL A 445 -3.34 12.68 -7.20
CA VAL A 445 -2.39 11.58 -7.13
C VAL A 445 -1.01 12.14 -7.46
N ALA A 446 -0.02 11.78 -6.66
CA ALA A 446 1.36 12.17 -6.89
C ALA A 446 2.34 11.05 -6.55
N VAL A 447 3.45 11.03 -7.27
CA VAL A 447 4.64 10.26 -6.93
C VAL A 447 5.69 11.24 -6.44
N LEU A 448 6.05 11.17 -5.16
CA LEU A 448 7.12 11.97 -4.58
C LEU A 448 8.40 11.15 -4.50
N VAL A 449 9.51 11.74 -4.92
CA VAL A 449 10.85 11.16 -4.78
C VAL A 449 11.75 12.14 -4.04
N ARG A 450 12.82 11.65 -3.41
CA ARG A 450 13.84 12.53 -2.83
C ARG A 450 14.48 13.38 -3.91
N ARG A 451 14.83 14.62 -3.57
CA ARG A 451 15.66 15.48 -4.42
C ARG A 451 17.11 15.03 -4.44
#